data_AF-A0A6V8Q022-F1
#
_entry.id   AF-A0A6V8Q022-F1
#
_cell.length_a   1.000
_cell.length_b   1.000
_cell.length_c   1.000
_cell.angle_alpha   90.00
_cell.angle_beta   90.00
_cell.angle_gamma   90.00
#
_symmetry.space_group_name_H-M   'P 1'
#
loop_
_entity.id
_entity.type
_entity.pdbx_description
1 polymer ?
#
loop_
_entity_poly.entity_id
_entity_poly.type
_entity_poly.pdbx_seq_one_letter_code
_entity_poly.pdbx_strand_id
1 'polypeptide(L)'
;PDPLVVPGGESLSDVFRRSVGVIEEIIENNGGETIQICSHDAVNKVLLCHFLGLELSSFWKFKQGNGCINIIDVLDRNNFMIMLVNDTCHLGGIVDSTAEGAL
;
A
#
# COMPACT_ATOMS: atom_id res chain seq x y z
N PRO A 1 -20.25 -0.22 4.18
CA PRO A 1 -20.51 -0.16 2.72
C PRO A 1 -19.25 0.35 2.02
N ASP A 2 -18.65 -0.46 1.16
CA ASP A 2 -17.51 -0.06 0.33
C ASP A 2 -18.08 0.70 -0.89
N PRO A 3 -17.96 2.05 -0.95
CA PRO A 3 -18.73 2.85 -1.90
C PRO A 3 -18.23 2.74 -3.36
N LEU A 4 -17.21 1.93 -3.63
CA LEU A 4 -16.43 2.00 -4.87
C LEU A 4 -16.36 0.68 -5.64
N VAL A 5 -17.48 -0.06 -5.72
CA VAL A 5 -17.59 -1.18 -6.66
C VAL A 5 -17.94 -0.62 -8.04
N VAL A 6 -16.94 -0.54 -8.92
CA VAL A 6 -17.14 -0.20 -10.33
C VAL A 6 -17.86 -1.39 -11.00
N PRO A 7 -18.95 -1.19 -11.76
CA PRO A 7 -19.61 -2.29 -12.48
C PRO A 7 -18.62 -3.04 -13.38
N GLY A 8 -18.44 -4.34 -13.12
CA GLY A 8 -17.47 -5.18 -13.84
C GLY A 8 -16.01 -5.00 -13.43
N GLY A 9 -15.72 -4.17 -12.42
CA GLY A 9 -14.39 -3.98 -11.84
C GLY A 9 -14.18 -4.73 -10.52
N GLU A 10 -13.02 -4.51 -9.91
CA GLU A 10 -12.67 -5.03 -8.58
C GLU A 10 -13.23 -4.12 -7.46
N SER A 11 -13.61 -4.71 -6.32
CA SER A 11 -13.82 -3.95 -5.07
C SER A 11 -12.49 -3.69 -4.35
N LEU A 12 -12.44 -2.77 -3.36
CA LEU A 12 -11.22 -2.62 -2.55
C LEU A 12 -10.89 -3.90 -1.77
N SER A 13 -11.90 -4.68 -1.39
CA SER A 13 -11.69 -5.99 -0.77
C SER A 13 -11.02 -6.99 -1.70
N ASP A 14 -11.35 -6.98 -2.99
CA ASP A 14 -10.69 -7.84 -3.98
C ASP A 14 -9.24 -7.42 -4.20
N VAL A 15 -9.00 -6.11 -4.33
CA VAL A 15 -7.65 -5.53 -4.43
C VAL A 15 -6.80 -5.87 -3.20
N PHE A 16 -7.37 -5.76 -1.99
CA PHE A 16 -6.72 -6.15 -0.74
C PHE A 16 -6.34 -7.64 -0.77
N ARG A 17 -7.32 -8.52 -1.04
CA ARG A 17 -7.10 -9.97 -1.02
C ARG A 17 -5.99 -10.41 -1.97
N ARG A 18 -6.01 -9.92 -3.22
CA ARG A 18 -4.98 -10.30 -4.20
C ARG A 18 -3.61 -9.71 -3.87
N SER A 19 -3.57 -8.49 -3.33
CA SER A 19 -2.30 -7.80 -3.08
C SER A 19 -1.61 -8.36 -1.84
N VAL A 20 -2.36 -8.55 -0.75
CA VAL A 20 -1.82 -9.13 0.49
C VAL A 20 -1.34 -10.56 0.26
N GLY A 21 -2.10 -11.38 -0.48
CA GLY A 21 -1.68 -12.76 -0.76
C GLY A 21 -0.32 -12.84 -1.47
N VAL A 22 -0.06 -11.96 -2.44
CA VAL A 22 1.24 -11.90 -3.13
C VAL A 22 2.35 -11.40 -2.19
N ILE A 23 2.06 -10.40 -1.35
CA ILE A 23 3.05 -9.88 -0.39
C ILE A 23 3.42 -10.93 0.65
N GLU A 24 2.45 -11.66 1.20
CA GLU A 24 2.71 -12.74 2.16
C GLU A 24 3.58 -13.83 1.55
N GLU A 25 3.32 -14.23 0.29
CA GLU A 25 4.17 -15.17 -0.45
C GLU A 25 5.59 -14.64 -0.66
N ILE A 26 5.75 -13.36 -1.00
CA ILE A 26 7.07 -12.72 -1.14
C ILE A 26 7.82 -12.75 0.20
N ILE A 27 7.17 -12.38 1.30
CA ILE A 27 7.77 -12.36 2.64
C ILE A 27 8.23 -13.75 3.06
N GLU A 28 7.39 -14.77 2.85
CA GLU A 28 7.71 -16.16 3.21
C GLU A 28 8.93 -16.70 2.48
N ASN A 29 9.13 -16.29 1.22
CA ASN A 29 10.19 -16.83 0.37
C ASN A 29 11.51 -16.04 0.40
N ASN A 30 11.56 -14.87 1.03
CA ASN A 30 12.70 -13.93 0.91
C ASN A 30 13.13 -13.34 2.27
N GLY A 31 13.10 -14.15 3.33
CA GLY A 31 13.46 -13.70 4.69
C GLY A 31 14.90 -13.17 4.79
N GLY A 32 15.05 -11.96 5.36
CA GLY A 32 16.34 -11.31 5.57
C GLY A 32 16.88 -10.52 4.37
N GLU A 33 16.16 -10.50 3.25
CA GLU A 33 16.53 -9.72 2.06
C GLU A 33 15.84 -8.35 2.04
N THR A 34 16.38 -7.42 1.22
CA THR A 34 15.71 -6.16 0.89
C THR A 34 15.02 -6.31 -0.46
N ILE A 35 13.70 -6.16 -0.48
CA ILE A 35 12.88 -6.38 -1.67
C ILE A 35 12.27 -5.06 -2.12
N GLN A 36 12.40 -4.74 -3.40
CA GLN A 36 11.74 -3.58 -4.01
C GLN A 36 10.44 -4.01 -4.69
N ILE A 37 9.35 -3.32 -4.37
CA ILE A 37 8.04 -3.54 -4.98
C ILE A 37 7.55 -2.23 -5.57
N CYS A 38 7.23 -2.24 -6.86
CA CYS A 38 6.65 -1.12 -7.57
C CYS A 38 5.18 -1.43 -7.87
N SER A 39 4.27 -0.57 -7.42
CA SER A 39 2.83 -0.76 -7.61
C SER A 39 2.11 0.59 -7.71
N HIS A 40 0.78 0.54 -7.68
CA HIS A 40 -0.12 1.68 -7.87
C HIS A 40 -0.74 2.15 -6.55
N ASP A 41 -1.27 3.37 -6.56
CA ASP A 41 -1.88 4.05 -5.40
C ASP A 41 -2.83 3.13 -4.59
N ALA A 42 -3.86 2.57 -5.24
CA ALA A 42 -4.84 1.72 -4.55
C ALA A 42 -4.21 0.47 -3.92
N VAL A 43 -3.25 -0.16 -4.60
CA VAL A 43 -2.54 -1.34 -4.08
C VAL A 43 -1.69 -0.96 -2.88
N ASN A 44 -0.91 0.13 -2.97
CA ASN A 44 -0.07 0.60 -1.87
C ASN A 44 -0.93 0.93 -0.64
N LYS A 45 -2.07 1.60 -0.82
CA LYS A 45 -2.98 1.96 0.28
C LYS A 45 -3.57 0.74 0.98
N VAL A 46 -4.01 -0.29 0.25
CA VAL A 46 -4.53 -1.51 0.89
C VAL A 46 -3.42 -2.30 1.61
N LEU A 47 -2.19 -2.27 1.09
CA LEU A 47 -1.03 -2.87 1.75
C LEU A 47 -0.66 -2.11 3.03
N LEU A 48 -0.71 -0.77 3.02
CA LEU A 48 -0.53 0.02 4.23
C LEU A 48 -1.59 -0.29 5.29
N CYS A 49 -2.86 -0.49 4.89
CA CYS A 49 -3.88 -0.98 5.84
C CYS A 49 -3.49 -2.33 6.44
N HIS A 50 -3.03 -3.29 5.62
CA HIS A 50 -2.58 -4.59 6.10
C HIS A 50 -1.40 -4.48 7.08
N PHE A 51 -0.32 -3.79 6.71
CA PHE A 51 0.87 -3.68 7.55
C PHE A 51 0.62 -2.93 8.87
N LEU A 52 -0.30 -1.97 8.88
CA LEU A 52 -0.68 -1.22 10.09
C LEU A 52 -1.80 -1.90 10.90
N GLY A 53 -2.34 -3.04 10.46
CA GLY A 53 -3.47 -3.70 11.11
C GLY A 53 -4.75 -2.85 11.12
N LEU A 54 -4.95 -2.03 10.09
CA LEU A 54 -6.09 -1.13 9.97
C LEU A 54 -7.20 -1.73 9.10
N GLU A 55 -8.43 -1.40 9.44
CA GLU A 55 -9.59 -1.64 8.59
C GLU A 55 -9.47 -0.93 7.24
N LEU A 56 -10.03 -1.52 6.17
CA LEU A 56 -10.04 -0.93 4.83
C LEU A 56 -10.72 0.45 4.75
N SER A 57 -11.55 0.80 5.72
CA SER A 57 -12.10 2.14 5.87
C SER A 57 -11.03 3.23 6.08
N SER A 58 -9.80 2.84 6.47
CA SER A 58 -8.66 3.75 6.59
C SER A 58 -7.92 4.01 5.27
N PHE A 59 -8.32 3.36 4.16
CA PHE A 59 -7.72 3.53 2.83
C PHE A 59 -7.53 5.00 2.43
N TRP A 60 -8.54 5.84 2.69
CA TRP A 60 -8.55 7.26 2.34
C TRP A 60 -7.70 8.15 3.24
N LYS A 61 -7.12 7.60 4.31
CA LYS A 61 -6.25 8.35 5.24
C LYS A 61 -4.81 8.46 4.74
N PHE A 62 -4.45 7.69 3.71
CA PHE A 62 -3.12 7.70 3.14
C PHE A 62 -3.10 8.51 1.85
N LYS A 63 -2.09 9.34 1.67
CA LYS A 63 -1.70 9.86 0.35
C LYS A 63 -0.53 9.05 -0.18
N GLN A 64 -0.49 8.83 -1.49
CA GLN A 64 0.65 8.24 -2.20
C GLN A 64 0.92 9.10 -3.42
N GLY A 65 1.98 9.90 -3.35
CA GLY A 65 2.47 10.67 -4.48
C GLY A 65 3.11 9.76 -5.53
N ASN A 66 3.11 10.19 -6.79
CA ASN A 66 3.78 9.44 -7.84
C ASN A 66 5.26 9.26 -7.50
N GLY A 67 5.75 8.02 -7.59
CA GLY A 67 7.14 7.69 -7.25
C GLY A 67 7.45 7.73 -5.76
N CYS A 68 6.44 7.79 -4.88
CA CYS A 68 6.71 7.80 -3.44
C CYS A 68 7.36 6.50 -2.96
N ILE A 69 8.21 6.61 -1.96
CA ILE A 69 8.86 5.48 -1.31
C ILE A 69 8.17 5.21 0.03
N ASN A 70 7.84 3.94 0.25
CA ASN A 70 7.44 3.41 1.55
C ASN A 70 8.49 2.39 2.00
N ILE A 71 8.83 2.36 3.29
CA ILE A 71 9.77 1.39 3.86
C ILE A 71 9.06 0.69 5.02
N ILE A 72 8.96 -0.63 4.92
CA ILE A 72 8.34 -1.51 5.89
C ILE A 72 9.36 -2.59 6.24
N ASP A 73 9.75 -2.64 7.51
CA ASP A 73 10.57 -3.73 8.02
C ASP A 73 9.66 -4.86 8.49
N VAL A 74 9.95 -6.08 8.04
CA VAL A 74 9.24 -7.29 8.46
C VAL A 74 10.01 -7.91 9.61
N LEU A 75 9.45 -7.83 10.82
CA LEU A 75 10.07 -8.41 12.02
C LEU A 75 9.78 -9.90 12.12
N ASP A 76 8.54 -10.28 11.82
CA ASP A 76 8.09 -11.65 11.60
C ASP A 76 6.84 -11.66 10.70
N ARG A 77 6.24 -12.84 10.47
CA ARG A 77 5.12 -13.04 9.54
C ARG A 77 3.93 -12.09 9.76
N ASN A 78 3.69 -11.63 11.00
CA ASN A 78 2.54 -10.78 11.34
C ASN A 78 2.94 -9.48 12.04
N ASN A 79 4.23 -9.21 12.21
CA ASN A 79 4.72 -8.02 12.89
C ASN A 79 5.55 -7.17 11.94
N PHE A 80 5.04 -5.98 11.65
CA PHE A 80 5.61 -5.04 10.72
C PHE A 80 5.98 -3.74 11.44
N MET A 81 7.08 -3.12 11.01
CA MET A 81 7.48 -1.79 11.44
C MET A 81 7.48 -0.84 10.25
N ILE A 82 6.67 0.21 10.33
CA ILE A 82 6.59 1.24 9.29
C ILE A 82 7.67 2.29 9.55
N MET A 83 8.68 2.32 8.70
CA MET A 83 9.82 3.23 8.81
C MET A 83 9.60 4.53 8.04
N LEU A 84 8.95 4.44 6.88
CA LEU A 84 8.71 5.56 5.99
C LEU A 84 7.43 5.34 5.19
N VAL A 85 6.63 6.39 5.03
CA VAL A 85 5.42 6.36 4.20
C VAL A 85 5.39 7.62 3.33
N ASN A 86 5.12 7.42 2.05
CA ASN A 86 4.90 8.49 1.08
C ASN A 86 6.08 9.48 0.93
N ASP A 87 7.33 9.00 1.05
CA ASP A 87 8.48 9.89 0.84
C ASP A 87 8.64 10.23 -0.64
N THR A 88 8.62 11.53 -0.91
CA THR A 88 8.81 12.10 -2.25
C THR A 88 9.93 13.14 -2.25
N CYS A 89 10.74 13.21 -1.18
CA CYS A 89 11.79 14.22 -1.04
C CYS A 89 12.80 14.19 -2.19
N HIS A 90 13.09 13.00 -2.73
CA HIS A 90 13.95 12.81 -3.89
C HIS A 90 13.41 13.44 -5.19
N LEU A 91 12.12 13.80 -5.22
CA LEU A 91 11.46 14.51 -6.33
C LEU A 91 11.37 16.04 -6.10
N GLY A 92 11.97 16.55 -5.02
CA GLY A 92 11.99 17.98 -4.70
C GLY A 92 10.95 18.42 -3.67
N GLY A 93 10.30 17.51 -2.94
CA GLY A 93 9.36 17.81 -1.86
C GLY A 93 8.13 16.93 -1.89
N ILE A 94 7.06 17.34 -1.19
CA ILE A 94 5.80 16.59 -1.17
C ILE A 94 5.14 16.70 -2.55
N VAL A 95 5.07 15.58 -3.27
CA VAL A 95 4.30 15.48 -4.52
C VAL A 95 2.85 15.15 -4.19
N ASP A 96 1.99 16.18 -4.24
CA ASP A 96 0.54 16.06 -4.00
C ASP A 96 -0.26 16.12 -5.31
N SER A 97 0.26 15.53 -6.38
CA SER A 97 -0.42 15.43 -7.67
C SER A 97 -1.23 14.14 -7.77
N THR A 98 -2.15 13.92 -6.83
CA THR A 98 -3.18 12.89 -7.03
C THR A 98 -4.15 13.42 -8.10
N ALA A 99 -4.49 12.60 -9.11
CA ALA A 99 -5.44 13.02 -10.13
C ALA A 99 -6.77 13.48 -9.47
N GLU A 100 -7.37 14.56 -9.98
CA GLU A 100 -8.72 14.96 -9.57
C GLU A 100 -9.67 13.75 -9.68
N GLY A 101 -10.28 13.35 -8.56
CA GLY A 101 -11.16 12.17 -8.49
C GLY A 101 -10.54 10.88 -7.96
N ALA A 102 -9.27 10.90 -7.52
CA ALA A 102 -8.60 9.77 -6.84
C ALA A 102 -8.73 9.80 -5.28
N LEU A 103 -9.65 10.62 -4.76
CA LEU A 103 -9.99 10.76 -3.33
C LEU A 103 -11.40 10.24 -3.05
#